data_AF-A0A2H6ERN8-F1
#
_entry.id   AF-A0A2H6ERN8-F1
#
_cell.length_a   1.000
_cell.length_b   1.000
_cell.length_c   1.000
_cell.angle_alpha   90.00
_cell.angle_beta   90.00
_cell.angle_gamma   90.00
#
_symmetry.space_group_name_H-M   'P 1'
#
loop_
_entity.id
_entity.type
_entity.pdbx_description
1 polymer ?
#
loop_
_entity_poly.entity_id
_entity_poly.type
_entity_poly.pdbx_seq_one_letter_code
_entity_poly.pdbx_strand_id
1 'polypeptide(L)'
;MGIILNGNLVSKHQVDLIKGKAVNIGGYSAKYTGYSPIDNGKKFAFDVEFSNANNTFIASPIMYTSNYNGSLMREPDIIEGFMQDIYISPLGLEASKSDDSQEFVIKKGETKSSEGFQVKFEKFVFSKKDMSNMTAGKIFKIISKVTLKKDGEIFEAEPFMTNNKGQNIFVADTVYKAGVIVTMGKMDASGSVLLKINKIGDKTVKSKLETLEAEISIEPFIILVWIGVIFVTIGLFIAGYRRYFLTKL
;
A
#
# COMPACT_ATOMS: atom_id res chain seq x y z
N MET A 1 -29.13 39.56 13.53
CA MET A 1 -29.26 38.14 13.93
C MET A 1 -28.81 37.30 12.74
N GLY A 2 -27.54 37.01 12.52
CA GLY A 2 -26.66 36.28 13.42
C GLY A 2 -26.53 34.86 12.86
N ILE A 3 -25.55 34.64 11.98
CA ILE A 3 -25.06 33.29 11.67
C ILE A 3 -23.55 33.37 11.84
N ILE A 4 -23.11 33.28 13.09
CA ILE A 4 -21.76 32.81 13.41
C ILE A 4 -21.91 31.32 13.65
N LEU A 5 -22.03 30.55 12.56
CA LEU A 5 -21.79 29.11 12.63
C LEU A 5 -20.26 28.97 12.54
N ASN A 6 -19.63 28.80 13.70
CA ASN A 6 -18.20 28.54 13.80
C ASN A 6 -17.80 27.42 12.82
N GLY A 7 -16.95 27.75 11.84
CA GLY A 7 -16.47 26.86 10.78
C GLY A 7 -15.50 25.76 11.25
N ASN A 8 -15.65 25.25 12.47
CA ASN A 8 -14.75 24.27 13.12
C ASN A 8 -15.38 22.89 13.31
N LEU A 9 -16.46 22.58 12.59
CA LEU A 9 -17.15 21.29 12.72
C LEU A 9 -16.48 20.15 11.94
N VAL A 10 -15.70 20.48 10.90
CA VAL A 10 -14.96 19.50 10.10
C VAL A 10 -13.65 19.16 10.81
N SER A 11 -13.43 17.88 11.07
CA SER A 11 -12.23 17.39 11.74
C SER A 11 -11.35 16.63 10.76
N LYS A 12 -10.19 17.19 10.42
CA LYS A 12 -9.21 16.59 9.50
C LYS A 12 -8.01 16.07 10.25
N HIS A 13 -7.63 14.84 9.94
CA HIS A 13 -6.52 14.13 10.58
C HIS A 13 -5.68 13.42 9.52
N GLN A 14 -4.44 13.85 9.37
CA GLN A 14 -3.42 13.07 8.68
C GLN A 14 -2.87 12.03 9.64
N VAL A 15 -2.93 10.76 9.27
CA VAL A 15 -2.60 9.63 10.14
C VAL A 15 -1.81 8.56 9.43
N ASP A 16 -0.92 7.94 10.20
CA ASP A 16 -0.13 6.79 9.79
C ASP A 16 -0.80 5.51 10.32
N LEU A 17 -1.50 4.80 9.43
CA LEU A 17 -2.20 3.57 9.76
C LEU A 17 -1.27 2.37 9.57
N ILE A 18 -0.68 1.94 10.67
CA ILE A 18 0.14 0.72 10.71
C ILE A 18 -0.76 -0.50 10.55
N LYS A 19 -0.46 -1.36 9.58
CA LYS A 19 -1.25 -2.58 9.28
C LYS A 19 -1.52 -3.42 10.52
N GLY A 20 -2.79 -3.73 10.74
CA GLY A 20 -3.29 -4.52 11.86
C GLY A 20 -3.43 -3.76 13.19
N LYS A 21 -2.98 -2.50 13.28
CA LYS A 21 -3.17 -1.66 14.47
C LYS A 21 -4.32 -0.69 14.26
N ALA A 22 -5.13 -0.55 15.30
CA ALA A 22 -6.22 0.42 15.35
C ALA A 22 -5.72 1.75 15.93
N VAL A 23 -6.19 2.86 15.35
CA VAL A 23 -5.94 4.24 15.81
C VAL A 23 -7.29 4.93 16.00
N ASN A 24 -7.49 5.60 17.13
CA ASN A 24 -8.72 6.34 17.39
C ASN A 24 -8.65 7.74 16.78
N ILE A 25 -9.62 8.06 15.91
CA ILE A 25 -9.68 9.31 15.15
C ILE A 25 -11.13 9.79 15.18
N GLY A 26 -11.37 10.96 15.78
CA GLY A 26 -12.67 11.61 15.82
C GLY A 26 -13.85 10.74 16.27
N GLY A 27 -13.62 9.82 17.22
CA GLY A 27 -14.66 8.94 17.77
C GLY A 27 -14.77 7.56 17.08
N TYR A 28 -13.97 7.30 16.05
CA TYR A 28 -13.90 6.01 15.36
C TYR A 28 -12.54 5.35 15.58
N SER A 29 -12.54 4.03 15.70
CA SER A 29 -11.34 3.19 15.70
C SER A 29 -11.06 2.75 14.26
N ALA A 30 -10.06 3.36 13.62
CA ALA A 30 -9.63 3.11 12.25
C ALA A 30 -8.45 2.11 12.24
N LYS A 31 -8.56 1.05 11.44
CA LYS A 31 -7.57 -0.03 11.35
C LYS A 31 -7.31 -0.39 9.90
N TYR A 32 -6.06 -0.21 9.47
CA TYR A 32 -5.64 -0.67 8.15
C TYR A 32 -5.48 -2.19 8.13
N THR A 33 -6.20 -2.87 7.25
CA THR A 33 -6.19 -4.35 7.16
C THR A 33 -5.28 -4.86 6.04
N GLY A 34 -5.10 -4.08 4.97
CA GLY A 34 -4.22 -4.39 3.85
C GLY A 34 -4.71 -3.76 2.55
N TYR A 35 -4.14 -4.17 1.42
CA TYR A 35 -4.56 -3.69 0.12
C TYR A 35 -4.80 -4.86 -0.84
N SER A 36 -5.69 -4.63 -1.80
CA SER A 36 -6.07 -5.59 -2.83
C SER A 36 -5.84 -4.97 -4.22
N PRO A 37 -5.19 -5.68 -5.16
CA PRO A 37 -5.08 -5.24 -6.53
C PRO A 37 -6.45 -5.30 -7.22
N ILE A 38 -6.84 -4.22 -7.88
CA ILE A 38 -8.06 -4.09 -8.70
C ILE A 38 -7.67 -3.69 -10.13
N ASP A 39 -8.63 -3.70 -11.05
CA ASP A 39 -8.41 -3.36 -12.47
C ASP A 39 -7.20 -4.11 -13.08
N ASN A 40 -7.19 -5.43 -12.89
CA ASN A 40 -6.12 -6.34 -13.35
C ASN A 40 -4.72 -5.98 -12.81
N GLY A 41 -4.65 -5.40 -11.59
CA GLY A 41 -3.40 -5.04 -10.92
C GLY A 41 -2.85 -3.66 -11.28
N LYS A 42 -3.61 -2.84 -12.00
CA LYS A 42 -3.23 -1.44 -12.31
C LYS A 42 -3.53 -0.48 -11.17
N LYS A 43 -4.57 -0.79 -10.39
CA LYS A 43 -5.02 0.01 -9.25
C LYS A 43 -4.96 -0.81 -7.97
N PHE A 44 -4.81 -0.16 -6.82
CA PHE A 44 -4.77 -0.81 -5.52
C PHE A 44 -5.79 -0.16 -4.59
N ALA A 45 -6.71 -0.96 -4.06
CA ALA A 45 -7.66 -0.55 -3.03
C ALA A 45 -7.07 -0.84 -1.65
N PHE A 46 -7.11 0.13 -0.74
CA PHE A 46 -6.55 0.04 0.61
C PHE A 46 -7.66 -0.08 1.64
N ASP A 47 -7.82 -1.25 2.23
CA ASP A 47 -8.95 -1.56 3.11
C ASP A 47 -8.68 -1.05 4.54
N VAL A 48 -9.46 -0.06 4.95
CA VAL A 48 -9.44 0.52 6.30
C VAL A 48 -10.77 0.25 6.98
N GLU A 49 -10.72 -0.54 8.04
CA GLU A 49 -11.86 -0.87 8.89
C GLU A 49 -12.07 0.25 9.91
N PHE A 50 -13.27 0.83 9.93
CA PHE A 50 -13.71 1.80 10.92
C PHE A 50 -14.75 1.15 11.81
N SER A 51 -14.54 1.27 13.12
CA SER A 51 -15.43 0.72 14.14
C SER A 51 -15.78 1.78 15.18
N ASN A 52 -17.04 1.78 15.61
CA ASN A 52 -17.51 2.51 16.78
C ASN A 52 -18.34 1.59 17.68
N ALA A 53 -18.98 2.13 18.72
CA ALA A 53 -19.76 1.32 19.67
C ALA A 53 -20.94 0.55 19.03
N ASN A 54 -21.43 0.99 17.87
CA ASN A 54 -22.67 0.49 17.28
C ASN A 54 -22.45 -0.20 15.92
N ASN A 55 -21.50 0.28 15.11
CA ASN A 55 -21.34 -0.08 13.70
C ASN A 55 -19.87 -0.31 13.34
N THR A 56 -19.65 -1.22 12.39
CA THR A 56 -18.37 -1.45 11.72
C THR A 56 -18.56 -1.35 10.21
N PHE A 57 -17.65 -0.68 9.53
CA PHE A 57 -17.66 -0.52 8.07
C PHE A 57 -16.23 -0.48 7.55
N ILE A 58 -16.07 -0.71 6.24
CA ILE A 58 -14.77 -0.73 5.57
C ILE A 58 -14.79 0.33 4.49
N ALA A 59 -13.77 1.18 4.46
CA ALA A 59 -13.50 2.09 3.37
C ALA A 59 -12.29 1.58 2.59
N SER A 60 -12.34 1.71 1.26
CA SER A 60 -11.34 1.15 0.34
C SER A 60 -10.85 2.23 -0.64
N PRO A 61 -10.19 3.30 -0.17
CA PRO A 61 -9.57 4.30 -1.03
C PRO A 61 -8.57 3.68 -2.01
N ILE A 62 -8.40 4.29 -3.18
CA ILE A 62 -7.61 3.69 -4.28
C ILE A 62 -6.37 4.54 -4.58
N MET A 63 -5.22 3.89 -4.76
CA MET A 63 -4.04 4.50 -5.38
C MET A 63 -3.60 3.75 -6.62
N TYR A 64 -3.12 4.49 -7.62
CA TYR A 64 -2.57 3.90 -8.83
C TYR A 64 -1.59 4.85 -9.52
N THR A 65 -0.72 4.31 -10.37
CA THR A 65 0.16 5.15 -11.20
C THR A 65 -0.50 5.38 -12.55
N SER A 66 -0.61 6.64 -12.98
CA SER A 66 -1.17 6.98 -14.29
C SER A 66 -0.22 6.55 -15.42
N ASN A 67 -0.74 5.83 -16.41
CA ASN A 67 0.05 5.45 -17.60
C ASN A 67 0.38 6.64 -18.51
N TYR A 68 -0.32 7.77 -18.36
CA TYR A 68 -0.13 8.95 -19.21
C TYR A 68 1.13 9.73 -18.83
N ASN A 69 1.38 9.93 -17.53
CA ASN A 69 2.46 10.79 -17.03
C ASN A 69 3.28 10.15 -15.89
N GLY A 70 3.02 8.90 -15.52
CA GLY A 70 3.72 8.20 -14.44
C GLY A 70 3.46 8.76 -13.04
N SER A 71 2.49 9.68 -12.88
CA SER A 71 2.18 10.30 -11.60
C SER A 71 1.32 9.39 -10.73
N LEU A 72 1.51 9.44 -9.40
CA LEU A 72 0.68 8.75 -8.43
C LEU A 72 -0.68 9.45 -8.31
N MET A 73 -1.73 8.74 -8.70
CA MET A 73 -3.13 9.15 -8.59
C MET A 73 -3.73 8.54 -7.33
N ARG A 74 -4.66 9.28 -6.72
CA ARG A 74 -5.33 8.95 -5.47
C ARG A 74 -6.81 9.21 -5.66
N GLU A 75 -7.64 8.21 -5.36
CA GLU A 75 -9.09 8.32 -5.34
C GLU A 75 -9.51 8.14 -3.87
N PRO A 76 -10.07 9.18 -3.23
CA PRO A 76 -10.60 9.05 -1.88
C PRO A 76 -11.85 8.18 -1.88
N ASP A 77 -12.18 7.63 -0.72
CA ASP A 77 -13.42 6.91 -0.47
C ASP A 77 -14.26 7.63 0.59
N ILE A 78 -15.57 7.48 0.52
CA ILE A 78 -16.54 8.20 1.36
C ILE A 78 -17.50 7.19 1.97
N ILE A 79 -17.59 7.21 3.29
CA ILE A 79 -18.62 6.49 4.02
C ILE A 79 -19.67 7.48 4.47
N GLU A 80 -20.84 7.40 3.83
CA GLU A 80 -22.01 8.21 4.16
C GLU A 80 -22.65 7.70 5.45
N GLY A 81 -22.87 8.60 6.41
CA GLY A 81 -23.52 8.28 7.67
C GLY A 81 -24.71 9.20 7.94
N PHE A 82 -25.59 8.79 8.85
CA PHE A 82 -26.79 9.58 9.17
C PHE A 82 -26.44 10.93 9.84
N MET A 83 -25.43 10.95 10.72
CA MET A 83 -25.01 12.17 11.42
C MET A 83 -23.69 12.74 10.90
N GLN A 84 -22.80 11.90 10.39
CA GLN A 84 -21.44 12.25 10.01
C GLN A 84 -21.01 11.38 8.84
N ASP A 85 -20.30 12.01 7.92
CA ASP A 85 -19.65 11.34 6.80
C ASP A 85 -18.16 11.25 7.06
N ILE A 86 -17.56 10.13 6.65
CA ILE A 86 -16.12 9.89 6.80
C ILE A 86 -15.50 9.84 5.42
N TYR A 87 -14.61 10.78 5.17
CA TYR A 87 -13.80 10.84 3.97
C TYR A 87 -12.42 10.30 4.31
N ILE A 88 -11.92 9.38 3.49
CA ILE A 88 -10.57 8.87 3.60
C ILE A 88 -9.84 9.02 2.28
N SER A 89 -8.70 9.72 2.30
CA SER A 89 -7.84 9.91 1.14
C SER A 89 -6.49 9.23 1.37
N PRO A 90 -6.03 8.36 0.47
CA PRO A 90 -4.75 7.68 0.63
C PRO A 90 -3.64 8.63 0.18
N LEU A 91 -2.72 9.00 1.07
CA LEU A 91 -1.62 9.92 0.75
C LEU A 91 -0.40 9.17 0.20
N GLY A 92 -0.12 8.00 0.76
CA GLY A 92 1.02 7.18 0.35
C GLY A 92 1.09 5.86 1.11
N LEU A 93 1.91 4.94 0.61
CA LEU A 93 2.19 3.68 1.28
C LEU A 93 3.68 3.62 1.63
N GLU A 94 3.98 3.65 2.92
CA GLU A 94 5.28 3.26 3.41
C GLU A 94 5.32 1.74 3.56
N ALA A 95 5.73 1.07 2.48
CA ALA A 95 6.14 -0.32 2.56
C ALA A 95 7.35 -0.42 3.50
N SER A 96 7.39 -1.48 4.32
CA SER A 96 8.44 -1.75 5.30
C SER A 96 9.85 -1.52 4.72
N LYS A 97 10.39 -0.32 4.89
CA LYS A 97 11.84 -0.12 4.88
C LYS A 97 12.28 -0.50 6.27
N SER A 98 12.83 -1.70 6.41
CA SER A 98 13.64 -2.04 7.58
C SER A 98 14.73 -0.96 7.66
N ASP A 99 14.77 -0.19 8.75
CA ASP A 99 15.84 0.78 9.02
C ASP A 99 17.23 0.12 9.09
N ASP A 100 17.27 -1.22 9.22
CA ASP A 100 18.47 -2.05 9.19
C ASP A 100 18.62 -2.83 7.86
N SER A 101 18.01 -2.31 6.78
CA SER A 101 18.10 -2.91 5.45
C SER A 101 19.07 -2.19 4.56
N GLN A 102 20.12 -2.91 4.18
CA GLN A 102 21.13 -2.40 3.27
C GLN A 102 20.81 -2.92 1.87
N GLU A 103 20.57 -1.98 0.96
CA GLU A 103 20.34 -2.24 -0.45
C GLU A 103 21.58 -1.84 -1.24
N PHE A 104 22.13 -2.76 -2.02
CA PHE A 104 23.25 -2.47 -2.90
C PHE A 104 23.15 -3.27 -4.18
N VAL A 105 23.56 -2.62 -5.28
CA VAL A 105 23.72 -3.27 -6.58
C VAL A 105 25.08 -3.95 -6.61
N ILE A 106 25.12 -5.24 -6.94
CA ILE A 106 26.34 -6.04 -7.01
C ILE A 106 26.41 -6.78 -8.35
N LYS A 107 27.59 -6.79 -8.97
CA LYS A 107 27.85 -7.53 -10.20
C LYS A 107 28.29 -8.96 -9.91
N LYS A 108 28.12 -9.84 -10.91
CA LYS A 108 28.57 -11.23 -10.83
C LYS A 108 30.06 -11.31 -10.49
N GLY A 109 30.40 -12.02 -9.42
CA GLY A 109 31.76 -12.19 -8.91
C GLY A 109 32.27 -11.04 -8.04
N GLU A 110 31.52 -9.95 -7.92
CA GLU A 110 31.88 -8.82 -7.07
C GLU A 110 31.60 -9.14 -5.60
N THR A 111 32.44 -8.62 -4.71
CA THR A 111 32.27 -8.70 -3.26
C THR A 111 32.11 -7.29 -2.71
N LYS A 112 31.03 -7.02 -1.98
CA LYS A 112 30.81 -5.76 -1.27
C LYS A 112 30.80 -6.00 0.23
N SER A 113 31.44 -5.10 0.96
CA SER A 113 31.42 -5.12 2.43
C SER A 113 30.33 -4.19 2.93
N SER A 114 29.50 -4.67 3.85
CA SER A 114 28.32 -3.97 4.36
C SER A 114 28.15 -4.32 5.85
N GLU A 115 28.28 -3.32 6.73
CA GLU A 115 28.12 -3.41 8.20
C GLU A 115 28.49 -4.77 8.85
N GLY A 116 29.75 -5.17 8.72
CA GLY A 116 30.29 -6.39 9.37
C GLY A 116 30.10 -7.69 8.58
N PHE A 117 29.51 -7.64 7.39
CA PHE A 117 29.39 -8.78 6.47
C PHE A 117 30.11 -8.48 5.15
N GLN A 118 30.79 -9.48 4.58
CA GLN A 118 31.19 -9.45 3.17
C GLN A 118 30.20 -10.26 2.36
N VAL A 119 29.61 -9.63 1.35
CA VAL A 119 28.57 -10.19 0.51
C VAL A 119 29.13 -10.35 -0.88
N LYS A 120 29.19 -11.58 -1.36
CA LYS A 120 29.67 -11.91 -2.70
C LYS A 120 28.53 -12.51 -3.50
N PHE A 121 28.25 -11.92 -4.66
CA PHE A 121 27.29 -12.50 -5.59
C PHE A 121 28.03 -13.45 -6.54
N GLU A 122 27.77 -14.75 -6.46
CA GLU A 122 28.50 -15.75 -7.25
C GLU A 122 27.95 -15.82 -8.68
N LYS A 123 26.66 -16.14 -8.81
CA LYS A 123 25.99 -16.31 -10.10
C LYS A 123 24.48 -16.48 -9.93
N PHE A 124 23.76 -16.26 -11.03
CA PHE A 124 22.42 -16.80 -11.20
C PHE A 124 22.48 -18.29 -11.54
N VAL A 125 21.58 -19.06 -10.95
CA VAL A 125 21.38 -20.49 -11.21
C VAL A 125 20.00 -20.65 -11.84
N PHE A 126 19.99 -21.32 -13.00
CA PHE A 126 18.79 -21.65 -13.75
C PHE A 126 18.70 -23.16 -13.88
N SER A 127 17.52 -23.74 -13.66
CA SER A 127 17.31 -25.14 -14.04
C SER A 127 17.12 -25.27 -15.55
N LYS A 128 17.42 -26.45 -16.13
CA LYS A 128 17.14 -26.73 -17.56
C LYS A 128 15.66 -26.51 -17.92
N LYS A 129 14.77 -26.80 -16.97
CA LYS A 129 13.33 -26.59 -17.09
C LYS A 129 12.98 -25.10 -17.08
N ASP A 130 13.62 -24.30 -16.22
CA ASP A 130 13.40 -22.85 -16.14
C ASP A 130 13.90 -22.11 -17.37
N MET A 131 15.04 -22.51 -17.94
CA MET A 131 15.51 -21.96 -19.23
C MET A 131 14.53 -22.23 -20.36
N SER A 132 14.01 -23.46 -20.45
CA SER A 132 13.01 -23.83 -21.45
C SER A 132 11.69 -23.06 -21.24
N ASN A 133 11.25 -22.92 -19.98
CA ASN A 133 10.06 -22.15 -19.64
C ASN A 133 10.21 -20.66 -19.96
N MET A 134 11.41 -20.08 -19.76
CA MET A 134 11.70 -18.69 -20.11
C MET A 134 11.57 -18.47 -21.63
N THR A 135 12.13 -19.36 -22.45
CA THR A 135 11.97 -19.30 -23.92
C THR A 135 10.55 -19.56 -24.39
N ALA A 136 9.76 -20.32 -23.63
CA ALA A 136 8.37 -20.65 -23.93
C ALA A 136 7.35 -19.68 -23.30
N GLY A 137 7.80 -18.62 -22.61
CA GLY A 137 6.92 -17.67 -21.91
C GLY A 137 6.12 -18.28 -20.76
N LYS A 138 6.58 -19.40 -20.20
CA LYS A 138 5.96 -20.12 -19.07
C LYS A 138 6.61 -19.71 -17.76
N ILE A 139 6.06 -20.18 -16.64
CA ILE A 139 6.57 -19.89 -15.29
C ILE A 139 8.02 -20.39 -15.16
N PHE A 140 8.95 -19.50 -14.81
CA PHE A 140 10.35 -19.82 -14.60
C PHE A 140 10.88 -19.25 -13.28
N LYS A 141 11.85 -19.94 -12.70
CA LYS A 141 12.55 -19.56 -11.48
C LYS A 141 14.01 -19.19 -11.76
N ILE A 142 14.48 -18.12 -11.13
CA ILE A 142 15.88 -17.66 -11.16
C ILE A 142 16.38 -17.60 -9.73
N ILE A 143 17.41 -18.38 -9.41
CA ILE A 143 18.04 -18.40 -8.08
C ILE A 143 19.30 -17.53 -8.15
N SER A 144 19.53 -16.67 -7.15
CA SER A 144 20.78 -15.93 -6.99
C SER A 144 21.63 -16.60 -5.93
N LYS A 145 22.77 -17.19 -6.29
CA LYS A 145 23.69 -17.75 -5.31
C LYS A 145 24.56 -16.63 -4.71
N VAL A 146 24.38 -16.38 -3.43
CA VAL A 146 25.06 -15.32 -2.67
C VAL A 146 25.85 -15.96 -1.55
N THR A 147 27.11 -15.57 -1.40
CA THR A 147 27.99 -15.99 -0.32
C THR A 147 28.13 -14.84 0.67
N LEU A 148 27.83 -15.10 1.94
CA LEU A 148 27.98 -14.16 3.05
C LEU A 148 29.17 -14.60 3.89
N LYS A 149 30.03 -13.66 4.29
CA LYS A 149 31.11 -13.92 5.22
C LYS A 149 30.97 -13.01 6.43
N LYS A 150 30.90 -13.60 7.63
CA LYS A 150 30.79 -12.90 8.92
C LYS A 150 31.74 -13.56 9.91
N ASP A 151 32.54 -12.78 10.61
CA ASP A 151 33.44 -13.27 11.68
C ASP A 151 34.35 -14.44 11.26
N GLY A 152 34.71 -14.51 9.97
CA GLY A 152 35.55 -15.57 9.40
C GLY A 152 34.80 -16.80 8.89
N GLU A 153 33.52 -16.96 9.25
CA GLU A 153 32.65 -18.03 8.74
C GLU A 153 31.98 -17.65 7.42
N ILE A 154 31.78 -18.65 6.55
CA ILE A 154 31.17 -18.50 5.23
C ILE A 154 29.79 -19.16 5.25
N PHE A 155 28.78 -18.42 4.81
CA PHE A 155 27.40 -18.87 4.67
C PHE A 155 26.93 -18.70 3.24
N GLU A 156 26.06 -19.59 2.77
CA GLU A 156 25.43 -19.49 1.46
C GLU A 156 23.96 -19.07 1.63
N ALA A 157 23.49 -18.18 0.77
CA ALA A 157 22.10 -17.77 0.63
C ALA A 157 21.66 -17.92 -0.83
N GLU A 158 20.46 -18.44 -1.04
CA GLU A 158 19.88 -18.73 -2.35
C GLU A 158 18.50 -18.07 -2.54
N PRO A 159 18.37 -16.73 -2.41
CA PRO A 159 17.13 -16.04 -2.74
C PRO A 159 16.76 -16.26 -4.21
N PHE A 160 15.46 -16.28 -4.51
CA PHE A 160 15.00 -16.59 -5.86
C PHE A 160 13.82 -15.72 -6.32
N MET A 161 13.75 -15.52 -7.63
CA MET A 161 12.61 -14.90 -8.31
C MET A 161 11.85 -15.96 -9.08
N THR A 162 10.51 -15.90 -9.04
CA THR A 162 9.64 -16.65 -9.94
C THR A 162 8.85 -15.66 -10.79
N ASN A 163 8.83 -15.86 -12.11
CA ASN A 163 7.94 -15.11 -12.99
C ASN A 163 6.67 -15.92 -13.27
N ASN A 164 5.50 -15.35 -13.00
CA ASN A 164 4.21 -15.94 -13.37
C ASN A 164 3.42 -14.95 -14.23
N LYS A 165 3.27 -15.25 -15.52
CA LYS A 165 2.50 -14.44 -16.49
C LYS A 165 2.85 -12.94 -16.46
N GLY A 166 4.14 -12.61 -16.37
CA GLY A 166 4.62 -11.22 -16.36
C GLY A 166 4.71 -10.56 -14.99
N GLN A 167 4.22 -11.20 -13.91
CA GLN A 167 4.49 -10.75 -12.55
C GLN A 167 5.73 -11.44 -11.97
N ASN A 168 6.69 -10.64 -11.50
CA ASN A 168 7.88 -11.12 -10.82
C ASN A 168 7.62 -11.21 -9.30
N ILE A 169 7.69 -12.41 -8.75
CA ILE A 169 7.60 -12.68 -7.32
C ILE A 169 9.00 -12.94 -6.80
N PHE A 170 9.46 -12.18 -5.80
CA PHE A 170 10.77 -12.33 -5.19
C PHE A 170 10.65 -12.99 -3.83
N VAL A 171 11.37 -14.09 -3.62
CA VAL A 171 11.38 -14.86 -2.38
C VAL A 171 12.76 -14.74 -1.74
N ALA A 172 12.77 -14.29 -0.48
CA ALA A 172 13.98 -14.14 0.31
C ALA A 172 14.48 -15.49 0.85
N ASP A 173 15.78 -15.57 1.10
CA ASP A 173 16.39 -16.69 1.82
C ASP A 173 16.91 -16.24 3.19
N THR A 174 16.70 -17.07 4.21
CA THR A 174 16.99 -16.75 5.60
C THR A 174 18.17 -17.60 6.09
N VAL A 175 19.30 -16.93 6.34
CA VAL A 175 20.51 -17.57 6.85
C VAL A 175 20.55 -17.41 8.37
N TYR A 176 19.88 -18.32 9.07
CA TYR A 176 19.76 -18.30 10.54
C TYR A 176 21.11 -18.22 11.27
N LYS A 177 22.13 -18.93 10.78
CA LYS A 177 23.48 -18.95 11.38
C LYS A 177 24.22 -17.61 11.27
N ALA A 178 24.01 -16.89 10.17
CA ALA A 178 24.58 -15.56 9.97
C ALA A 178 23.74 -14.46 10.63
N GLY A 179 22.50 -14.81 11.02
CA GLY A 179 21.53 -13.87 11.54
C GLY A 179 21.10 -12.85 10.47
N VAL A 180 20.86 -13.27 9.22
CA VAL A 180 20.42 -12.35 8.15
C VAL A 180 19.37 -12.95 7.21
N ILE A 181 18.51 -12.09 6.66
CA ILE A 181 17.57 -12.38 5.58
C ILE A 181 18.06 -11.67 4.33
N VAL A 182 18.30 -12.43 3.26
CA VAL A 182 18.76 -11.92 1.97
C VAL A 182 17.60 -11.96 0.98
N THR A 183 17.27 -10.81 0.40
CA THR A 183 16.25 -10.68 -0.64
C THR A 183 16.91 -10.20 -1.92
N MET A 184 16.64 -10.87 -3.05
CA MET A 184 17.01 -10.35 -4.35
C MET A 184 15.93 -9.42 -4.90
N GLY A 185 16.35 -8.32 -5.52
CA GLY A 185 15.51 -7.33 -6.17
C GLY A 185 15.66 -7.37 -7.68
N LYS A 186 15.49 -6.20 -8.33
CA LYS A 186 15.60 -6.10 -9.78
C LYS A 186 16.97 -6.54 -10.29
N MET A 187 16.95 -7.26 -11.40
CA MET A 187 18.14 -7.64 -12.17
C MET A 187 18.27 -6.68 -13.34
N ASP A 188 19.51 -6.29 -13.66
CA ASP A 188 19.83 -5.46 -14.82
C ASP A 188 20.37 -6.31 -15.97
N ALA A 189 20.19 -5.85 -17.21
CA ALA A 189 20.68 -6.50 -18.43
C ALA A 189 22.22 -6.65 -18.45
N SER A 190 22.92 -5.87 -17.63
CA SER A 190 24.37 -5.98 -17.40
C SER A 190 24.80 -7.20 -16.55
N GLY A 191 23.84 -7.97 -16.01
CA GLY A 191 24.12 -9.08 -15.09
C GLY A 191 24.33 -8.65 -13.64
N SER A 192 23.90 -7.43 -13.29
CA SER A 192 23.89 -6.91 -11.92
C SER A 192 22.58 -7.27 -11.21
N VAL A 193 22.61 -7.47 -9.90
CA VAL A 193 21.43 -7.70 -9.07
C VAL A 193 21.39 -6.71 -7.92
N LEU A 194 20.21 -6.17 -7.63
CA LEU A 194 19.97 -5.46 -6.37
C LEU A 194 19.80 -6.49 -5.26
N LEU A 195 20.69 -6.51 -4.27
CA LEU A 195 20.51 -7.34 -3.07
C LEU A 195 20.09 -6.44 -1.90
N LYS A 196 19.14 -6.95 -1.11
CA LYS A 196 18.69 -6.36 0.14
C LYS A 196 19.01 -7.33 1.27
N ILE A 197 19.80 -6.89 2.25
CA ILE A 197 20.13 -7.69 3.44
C ILE A 197 19.51 -7.06 4.66
N ASN A 198 18.87 -7.88 5.49
CA ASN A 198 18.28 -7.50 6.77
C ASN A 198 18.88 -8.36 7.89
N LYS A 199 19.22 -7.80 9.05
CA LYS A 199 19.65 -8.60 10.21
C LYS A 199 18.45 -9.30 10.89
N ILE A 200 18.66 -10.53 11.32
CA ILE A 200 17.76 -11.29 12.21
C ILE A 200 18.09 -10.83 13.62
N GLY A 201 17.44 -9.75 14.04
CA GLY A 201 17.51 -9.27 15.43
C GLY A 201 16.49 -9.99 16.31
N ASP A 202 16.86 -10.25 17.56
CA ASP A 202 16.15 -10.94 18.65
C ASP A 202 14.86 -10.24 19.16
N LYS A 203 14.15 -9.58 18.26
CA LYS A 203 12.79 -9.15 18.46
C LYS A 203 12.02 -9.78 17.33
N THR A 204 11.12 -10.71 17.67
CA THR A 204 9.97 -11.14 16.88
C THR A 204 9.78 -10.21 15.70
N VAL A 205 9.96 -10.70 14.47
CA VAL A 205 9.88 -9.96 13.21
C VAL A 205 8.66 -9.03 13.22
N LYS A 206 8.81 -7.85 13.83
CA LYS A 206 8.06 -6.66 13.52
C LYS A 206 8.80 -6.12 12.33
N SER A 207 8.66 -6.83 11.21
CA SER A 207 8.66 -6.18 9.90
C SER A 207 7.94 -4.85 10.13
N LYS A 208 8.63 -3.72 9.92
CA LYS A 208 8.08 -2.37 10.16
C LYS A 208 6.74 -2.33 9.45
N LEU A 209 5.65 -2.60 10.17
CA LEU A 209 4.41 -3.06 9.54
C LEU A 209 4.01 -2.02 8.50
N GLU A 210 3.63 -2.50 7.32
CA GLU A 210 3.19 -1.67 6.21
C GLU A 210 2.31 -0.53 6.73
N THR A 211 2.69 0.71 6.45
CA THR A 211 2.04 1.89 7.01
C THR A 211 1.39 2.66 5.88
N LEU A 212 0.07 2.77 5.93
CA LEU A 212 -0.72 3.60 5.02
C LEU A 212 -0.80 5.01 5.61
N GLU A 213 -0.23 5.98 4.92
CA GLU A 213 -0.43 7.39 5.22
C GLU A 213 -1.76 7.81 4.60
N ALA A 214 -2.70 8.28 5.41
CA ALA A 214 -4.03 8.68 4.96
C ALA A 214 -4.49 9.98 5.62
N GLU A 215 -5.26 10.78 4.89
CA GLU A 215 -6.01 11.90 5.45
C GLU A 215 -7.45 11.43 5.69
N ILE A 216 -7.90 11.50 6.93
CA ILE A 216 -9.28 11.20 7.33
C ILE A 216 -9.96 12.49 7.73
N SER A 217 -11.09 12.80 7.10
CA SER A 217 -11.93 13.96 7.41
C SER A 217 -13.30 13.48 7.86
N ILE A 218 -13.74 13.96 9.02
CA ILE A 218 -15.09 13.70 9.54
C ILE A 218 -15.91 14.96 9.36
N GLU A 219 -16.98 14.84 8.57
CA GLU A 219 -17.85 15.95 8.20
C GLU A 219 -19.25 15.73 8.78
N PRO A 220 -19.63 16.49 9.82
CA PRO A 220 -20.95 16.34 10.43
C PRO A 220 -22.04 17.06 9.62
N PHE A 221 -23.23 16.48 9.63
CA PHE A 221 -24.47 17.10 9.14
C PHE A 221 -24.54 17.43 7.63
N ILE A 222 -23.78 16.73 6.77
CA ILE A 222 -23.92 16.91 5.31
C ILE A 222 -25.34 16.56 4.83
N ILE A 223 -26.04 15.69 5.56
CA ILE A 223 -27.45 15.37 5.32
C ILE A 223 -28.37 16.61 5.33
N LEU A 224 -28.01 17.68 6.05
CA LEU A 224 -28.77 18.94 6.04
C LEU A 224 -28.69 19.64 4.68
N VAL A 225 -27.55 19.52 3.97
CA VAL A 225 -27.39 20.04 2.61
C VAL A 225 -28.33 19.30 1.67
N TRP A 226 -28.35 17.96 1.75
CA TRP A 226 -29.25 17.12 0.95
C TRP A 226 -30.73 17.40 1.23
N ILE A 227 -31.10 17.57 2.50
CA ILE A 227 -32.45 17.98 2.89
C ILE A 227 -32.80 19.35 2.28
N GLY A 228 -31.86 20.31 2.31
CA GLY A 228 -32.04 21.62 1.67
C GLY A 228 -32.28 21.53 0.16
N VAL A 229 -31.49 20.70 -0.54
CA VAL A 229 -31.67 20.43 -1.97
C VAL A 229 -33.06 19.86 -2.24
N ILE A 230 -33.49 18.87 -1.45
CA ILE A 230 -34.83 18.27 -1.58
C ILE A 230 -35.92 19.33 -1.41
N PHE A 231 -35.83 20.20 -0.41
CA PHE A 231 -36.82 21.26 -0.20
C PHE A 231 -36.89 22.25 -1.36
N VAL A 232 -35.73 22.67 -1.89
CA VAL A 232 -35.68 23.59 -3.04
C VAL A 232 -36.30 22.91 -4.28
N THR A 233 -35.94 21.66 -4.55
CA THR A 233 -36.48 20.88 -5.66
C THR A 233 -38.00 20.72 -5.55
N ILE A 234 -38.51 20.35 -4.37
CA ILE A 234 -39.96 20.26 -4.11
C ILE A 234 -40.64 21.61 -4.31
N GLY A 235 -40.05 22.70 -3.78
CA GLY A 235 -40.58 24.05 -3.95
C GLY A 235 -40.69 24.45 -5.43
N LEU A 236 -39.70 24.06 -6.24
CA LEU A 236 -39.68 24.29 -7.68
C LEU A 236 -40.80 23.49 -8.39
N PHE A 237 -41.00 22.23 -8.01
CA PHE A 237 -42.11 21.43 -8.53
C PHE A 237 -43.48 22.01 -8.16
N ILE A 238 -43.69 22.44 -6.90
CA ILE A 238 -44.94 23.07 -6.45
C ILE A 238 -45.18 24.38 -7.21
N ALA A 239 -44.16 25.23 -7.36
CA ALA A 239 -44.26 26.48 -8.10
C ALA A 239 -44.58 26.25 -9.58
N GLY A 240 -43.94 25.27 -10.21
CA GLY A 240 -44.20 24.87 -11.59
C GLY A 240 -45.61 24.34 -11.79
N TYR A 241 -46.07 23.44 -10.92
CA TYR A 241 -47.43 22.89 -10.97
C TYR A 241 -48.48 23.97 -10.77
N ARG A 242 -48.30 24.84 -9.77
CA ARG A 242 -49.20 25.97 -9.50
C ARG A 242 -49.28 26.92 -10.70
N ARG A 243 -48.14 27.23 -11.32
CA ARG A 243 -48.09 28.09 -12.51
C ARG A 243 -48.80 27.44 -13.70
N TYR A 244 -48.55 26.16 -13.97
CA TYR A 244 -49.19 25.46 -15.08
C TYR A 244 -50.72 25.43 -14.96
N PHE A 245 -51.26 25.13 -13.77
CA PHE A 245 -52.71 25.10 -13.55
C PHE A 245 -53.35 26.49 -13.54
N LEU A 246 -52.71 27.51 -12.96
CA LEU A 246 -53.24 28.88 -12.93
C LEU A 246 -53.20 29.58 -14.29
N THR A 247 -52.36 29.15 -15.23
CA THR A 247 -52.33 29.71 -16.60
C THR A 247 -53.37 29.07 -17.53
N LYS A 248 -54.03 27.99 -17.08
CA LYS A 248 -55.07 27.26 -17.84
C LYS A 248 -56.50 27.63 -17.43
N LEU A 249 -56.67 28.52 -16.44
CA LEU A 249 -57.93 29.13 -16.01
C LEU A 249 -58.01 30.55 -16.57
#